data_AF-A0A972I680-F1
#
_entry.id   AF-A0A972I680-F1
#
_cell.length_a   1.000
_cell.length_b   1.000
_cell.length_c   1.000
_cell.angle_alpha   90.00
_cell.angle_beta   90.00
_cell.angle_gamma   90.00
#
_symmetry.space_group_name_H-M   'P 1'
#
loop_
_entity.id
_entity.type
_entity.pdbx_description
1 polymer ?
#
loop_
_entity_poly.entity_id
_entity_poly.type
_entity_poly.pdbx_seq_one_letter_code
_entity_poly.pdbx_strand_id
1 'polypeptide(L)'
;MKIQKIHPTTSIVKPEKIVPEKKAKEKETPAAIYEKEDNKNIGHIYDKKTVDKLKKETERAYSSLRRIVEYLLIRQGKSIHQLKEGEEVEVDEQARLEVQDLIGPDGILGVEAVSQRIVDFAIALSGGDKSKLGALRKAIDEGFKAAEQVLGELPEISKETYNRIMEKLDAWEKDE
;
A
#
# COMPACT_ATOMS: atom_id res chain seq x y z
N MET A 1 -38.51 31.75 -21.85
CA MET A 1 -38.16 31.07 -23.11
C MET A 1 -38.04 32.08 -24.23
N LYS A 2 -36.85 32.26 -24.81
CA LYS A 2 -36.64 32.69 -26.20
C LYS A 2 -35.17 32.48 -26.55
N ILE A 3 -34.95 31.51 -27.44
CA ILE A 3 -33.67 31.07 -27.97
C ILE A 3 -33.55 31.75 -29.34
N GLN A 4 -32.46 32.45 -29.63
CA GLN A 4 -32.13 32.89 -30.99
C GLN A 4 -30.73 32.42 -31.40
N LYS A 5 -30.79 31.38 -32.24
CA LYS A 5 -29.93 30.89 -33.33
C LYS A 5 -28.67 31.71 -33.72
N ILE A 6 -27.55 31.01 -33.55
CA ILE A 6 -26.32 30.89 -34.38
C ILE A 6 -26.42 31.17 -35.89
N HIS A 7 -25.34 31.76 -36.47
CA HIS A 7 -24.39 31.25 -37.50
C HIS A 7 -23.48 32.42 -38.01
N PRO A 8 -22.43 32.22 -38.86
CA PRO A 8 -21.12 31.60 -38.58
C PRO A 8 -19.93 32.50 -39.01
N THR A 9 -18.71 32.29 -38.49
CA THR A 9 -17.48 32.66 -39.25
C THR A 9 -16.32 31.75 -38.85
N THR A 10 -15.79 31.04 -39.85
CA THR A 10 -14.61 30.18 -39.80
C THR A 10 -13.38 31.02 -40.20
N SER A 11 -12.29 30.97 -39.43
CA SER A 11 -10.98 30.45 -39.86
C SER A 11 -9.83 30.84 -38.90
N ILE A 12 -9.33 29.81 -38.19
CA ILE A 12 -7.91 29.39 -38.07
C ILE A 12 -6.85 30.48 -37.79
N VAL A 13 -6.26 30.49 -36.57
CA VAL A 13 -4.80 30.39 -36.32
C VAL A 13 -4.56 29.75 -34.92
N LYS A 14 -3.55 28.88 -34.85
CA LYS A 14 -3.05 28.03 -33.74
C LYS A 14 -2.45 28.85 -32.57
N PRO A 15 -2.54 28.39 -31.29
CA PRO A 15 -2.08 29.14 -30.13
C PRO A 15 -0.62 28.87 -29.74
N GLU A 16 0.12 29.93 -29.40
CA GLU A 16 1.45 29.90 -28.79
C GLU A 16 1.38 30.27 -27.29
N LYS A 17 2.34 29.74 -26.54
CA LYS A 17 2.41 29.50 -25.08
C LYS A 17 2.21 30.71 -24.17
N ILE A 18 1.55 30.49 -23.03
CA ILE A 18 1.64 31.31 -21.82
C ILE A 18 1.86 30.39 -20.60
N VAL A 19 2.88 30.70 -19.80
CA VAL A 19 3.20 30.15 -18.47
C VAL A 19 2.64 31.14 -17.44
N PRO A 20 1.93 30.72 -16.36
CA PRO A 20 2.52 30.55 -15.01
C PRO A 20 1.83 29.37 -14.25
N GLU A 21 2.18 28.84 -13.08
CA GLU A 21 2.86 29.33 -11.88
C GLU A 21 3.21 28.11 -11.00
N LYS A 22 4.29 28.19 -10.21
CA LYS A 22 4.76 27.12 -9.31
C LYS A 22 3.81 26.94 -8.11
N LYS A 23 3.22 25.75 -7.94
CA LYS A 23 2.62 25.30 -6.68
C LYS A 23 3.60 24.42 -5.91
N ALA A 24 3.79 24.76 -4.64
CA ALA A 24 4.65 24.07 -3.69
C ALA A 24 4.21 22.62 -3.49
N LYS A 25 5.17 21.69 -3.54
CA LYS A 25 4.98 20.27 -3.23
C LYS A 25 4.97 20.09 -1.72
N GLU A 26 3.83 19.69 -1.17
CA GLU A 26 3.74 19.05 0.14
C GLU A 26 4.50 17.72 0.09
N LYS A 27 5.37 17.49 1.08
CA LYS A 27 6.11 16.24 1.25
C LYS A 27 5.19 15.25 1.98
N GLU A 28 4.50 14.40 1.24
CA GLU A 28 4.01 13.13 1.77
C GLU A 28 5.24 12.28 2.17
N THR A 29 5.28 11.75 3.38
CA THR A 29 6.27 10.75 3.78
C THR A 29 6.00 9.51 2.92
N PRO A 30 6.93 9.10 2.04
CA PRO A 30 6.64 8.03 1.13
C PRO A 30 6.62 6.71 1.90
N ALA A 31 5.46 6.03 1.87
CA ALA A 31 5.44 4.58 2.00
C ALA A 31 6.50 4.00 1.06
N ALA A 32 7.29 3.03 1.55
CA ALA A 32 8.45 2.45 0.87
C ALA A 32 8.38 2.57 -0.66
N ILE A 33 9.13 3.52 -1.23
CA ILE A 33 9.17 3.75 -2.68
C ILE A 33 9.78 2.49 -3.29
N TYR A 34 8.97 1.74 -4.04
CA TYR A 34 9.47 0.64 -4.85
C TYR A 34 10.24 1.23 -6.04
N GLU A 35 11.53 1.50 -5.87
CA GLU A 35 12.40 1.88 -6.98
C GLU A 35 12.53 0.68 -7.92
N LYS A 36 12.04 0.85 -9.16
CA LYS A 36 12.46 0.00 -10.27
C LYS A 36 13.89 0.39 -10.60
N GLU A 37 14.85 -0.42 -10.19
CA GLU A 37 16.18 -0.36 -10.81
C GLU A 37 16.07 -0.88 -12.25
N ASP A 38 16.52 -0.09 -13.21
CA ASP A 38 16.71 -0.48 -14.60
C ASP A 38 17.92 -1.44 -14.70
N ASN A 39 17.78 -2.64 -14.16
CA ASN A 39 18.80 -3.66 -14.24
C ASN A 39 18.66 -4.42 -15.59
N LYS A 40 19.64 -4.21 -16.46
CA LYS A 40 19.73 -4.81 -17.81
C LYS A 40 19.69 -6.34 -17.73
N ASN A 41 18.71 -6.93 -18.43
CA ASN A 41 18.71 -8.30 -18.99
C ASN A 41 19.49 -9.37 -18.20
N ILE A 42 18.95 -9.74 -17.04
CA ILE A 42 18.99 -11.14 -16.57
C ILE A 42 17.54 -11.60 -16.65
N GLY A 43 17.26 -12.72 -17.33
CA GLY A 43 15.90 -13.26 -17.50
C GLY A 43 15.23 -13.52 -16.15
N HIS A 44 14.61 -12.49 -15.58
CA HIS A 44 14.01 -12.52 -14.26
C HIS A 44 12.71 -13.31 -14.35
N ILE A 45 12.77 -14.60 -13.99
CA ILE A 45 11.60 -15.44 -13.84
C ILE A 45 10.96 -15.05 -12.49
N TYR A 46 10.03 -14.09 -12.53
CA TYR A 46 9.10 -13.85 -11.43
C TYR A 46 7.68 -13.93 -11.97
N ASP A 47 6.76 -14.44 -11.16
CA ASP A 47 5.36 -14.54 -11.55
C ASP A 47 4.69 -13.16 -11.48
N LYS A 48 4.82 -12.42 -12.59
CA LYS A 48 4.28 -11.08 -12.75
C LYS A 48 2.77 -11.02 -12.51
N LYS A 49 2.01 -12.03 -12.93
CA LYS A 49 0.55 -12.03 -12.76
C LYS A 49 0.18 -12.13 -11.29
N THR A 50 0.84 -13.01 -10.56
CA THR A 50 0.63 -13.16 -9.11
C THR A 50 1.06 -11.91 -8.35
N VAL A 51 2.22 -11.34 -8.69
CA VAL A 51 2.68 -10.06 -8.12
C VAL A 51 1.68 -8.93 -8.36
N ASP A 52 1.19 -8.76 -9.58
CA ASP A 52 0.22 -7.70 -9.92
C ASP A 52 -1.12 -7.91 -9.19
N LYS A 53 -1.55 -9.17 -9.03
CA LYS A 53 -2.75 -9.52 -8.25
C LYS A 53 -2.58 -9.15 -6.77
N LEU A 54 -1.48 -9.56 -6.15
CA LEU A 54 -1.18 -9.29 -4.72
C LEU A 54 -1.06 -7.80 -4.43
N LYS A 55 -0.45 -7.03 -5.35
CA LYS A 55 -0.42 -5.56 -5.28
C LYS A 55 -1.84 -4.99 -5.26
N LYS A 56 -2.70 -5.43 -6.18
CA LYS A 56 -4.10 -4.98 -6.22
C LYS A 56 -4.88 -5.33 -4.95
N GLU A 57 -4.62 -6.49 -4.36
CA GLU A 57 -5.24 -6.88 -3.08
C GLU A 57 -4.76 -6.01 -1.91
N THR A 58 -3.47 -5.67 -1.88
CA THR A 58 -2.89 -4.75 -0.90
C THR A 58 -3.48 -3.35 -1.03
N GLU A 59 -3.62 -2.82 -2.25
CA GLU A 59 -4.24 -1.51 -2.50
C GLU A 59 -5.70 -1.46 -2.04
N ARG A 60 -6.45 -2.56 -2.20
CA ARG A 60 -7.82 -2.65 -1.67
C ARG A 60 -7.84 -2.62 -0.15
N ALA A 61 -6.97 -3.39 0.50
CA ALA A 61 -6.88 -3.41 1.96
C ALA A 61 -6.50 -2.03 2.51
N TYR A 62 -5.53 -1.37 1.88
CA TYR A 62 -5.12 0.00 2.23
C TYR A 62 -6.25 1.01 2.03
N SER A 63 -6.97 0.93 0.91
CA SER A 63 -8.12 1.79 0.62
C SER A 63 -9.23 1.64 1.67
N SER A 64 -9.50 0.42 2.14
CA SER A 64 -10.46 0.15 3.20
C SER A 64 -10.08 0.83 4.51
N LEU A 65 -8.81 0.72 4.93
CA LEU A 65 -8.31 1.37 6.13
C LEU A 65 -8.40 2.90 6.01
N ARG A 66 -7.96 3.47 4.88
CA ARG A 66 -8.04 4.91 4.62
C ARG A 66 -9.48 5.42 4.73
N ARG A 67 -10.44 4.68 4.18
CA ARG A 67 -11.87 5.01 4.24
C ARG A 67 -12.39 5.02 5.68
N ILE A 68 -11.98 4.06 6.52
CA ILE A 68 -12.38 4.04 7.93
C ILE A 68 -11.86 5.28 8.66
N VAL A 69 -10.59 5.61 8.46
CA VAL A 69 -9.96 6.80 9.05
C VAL A 69 -10.62 8.08 8.52
N GLU A 70 -10.94 8.16 7.24
CA GLU A 70 -11.63 9.31 6.65
C GLU A 70 -13.02 9.49 7.27
N TYR A 71 -13.81 8.43 7.41
CA TYR A 71 -15.12 8.53 8.07
C TYR A 71 -15.03 8.85 9.55
N LEU A 72 -14.04 8.28 10.27
CA LEU A 72 -13.73 8.61 11.67
C LEU A 72 -13.57 10.13 11.85
N LEU A 73 -12.81 10.76 10.95
CA LEU A 73 -12.55 12.19 11.00
C LEU A 73 -13.78 13.02 10.60
N ILE A 74 -14.50 12.63 9.55
CA ILE A 74 -15.70 13.33 9.10
C ILE A 74 -16.77 13.37 10.21
N ARG A 75 -16.95 12.26 10.95
CA ARG A 75 -17.90 12.20 12.08
C ARG A 75 -17.54 13.19 13.20
N GLN A 76 -16.25 13.50 13.35
CA GLN A 76 -15.74 14.49 14.31
C GLN A 76 -15.71 15.91 13.74
N GLY A 77 -16.24 16.14 12.53
CA GLY A 77 -16.17 17.43 11.86
C GLY A 77 -14.76 17.83 11.43
N LYS A 78 -13.83 16.87 11.36
CA LYS A 78 -12.43 17.05 10.94
C LYS A 78 -12.23 16.53 9.52
N SER A 79 -11.15 16.96 8.88
CA SER A 79 -10.62 16.37 7.66
C SER A 79 -9.13 16.10 7.80
N ILE A 80 -8.60 15.15 7.02
CA ILE A 80 -7.17 14.79 7.05
C ILE A 80 -6.27 16.01 6.86
N HIS A 81 -6.67 16.96 6.00
CA HIS A 81 -5.89 18.18 5.71
C HIS A 81 -5.86 19.20 6.85
N GLN A 82 -6.73 19.05 7.86
CA GLN A 82 -6.81 19.95 9.01
C GLN A 82 -6.07 19.40 10.23
N LEU A 83 -5.68 18.12 10.22
CA LEU A 83 -4.97 17.49 11.32
C LEU A 83 -3.55 18.05 11.41
N LYS A 84 -3.18 18.50 12.60
CA LYS A 84 -1.80 18.85 12.91
C LYS A 84 -1.02 17.60 13.33
N GLU A 85 0.27 17.60 13.10
CA GLU A 85 1.15 16.55 13.61
C GLU A 85 1.05 16.46 15.14
N GLY A 86 0.79 15.26 15.65
CA GLY A 86 0.56 15.01 17.08
C GLY A 86 -0.84 15.40 17.59
N GLU A 87 -1.76 15.82 16.73
CA GLU A 87 -3.16 16.05 17.13
C GLU A 87 -3.85 14.71 17.42
N GLU A 88 -4.42 14.59 18.61
CA GLU A 88 -5.15 13.40 19.02
C GLU A 88 -6.50 13.32 18.29
N VAL A 89 -6.78 12.13 17.75
CA VAL A 89 -8.03 11.79 17.08
C VAL A 89 -8.76 10.81 17.97
N GLU A 90 -9.99 11.13 18.37
CA GLU A 90 -10.78 10.19 19.15
C GLU A 90 -11.22 9.03 18.26
N VAL A 91 -11.00 7.80 18.72
CA VAL A 91 -11.45 6.61 17.99
C VAL A 91 -12.88 6.27 18.43
N ASP A 92 -13.84 6.49 17.54
CA ASP A 92 -15.23 6.12 17.79
C ASP A 92 -15.43 4.58 17.75
N GLU A 93 -16.49 4.13 18.42
CA GLU A 93 -16.80 2.71 18.55
C GLU A 93 -17.03 2.02 17.20
N GLN A 94 -17.63 2.71 16.23
CA GLN A 94 -17.87 2.12 14.91
C GLN A 94 -16.54 1.87 14.18
N ALA A 95 -15.64 2.85 14.16
CA ALA A 95 -14.32 2.69 13.56
C ALA A 95 -13.51 1.60 14.27
N ARG A 96 -13.60 1.53 15.60
CA ARG A 96 -12.94 0.48 16.40
C ARG A 96 -13.43 -0.92 16.00
N LEU A 97 -14.73 -1.12 15.89
CA LEU A 97 -15.33 -2.41 15.49
C LEU A 97 -14.93 -2.78 14.05
N GLU A 98 -15.03 -1.85 13.10
CA GLU A 98 -14.62 -2.10 11.71
C GLU A 98 -13.13 -2.48 11.60
N VAL A 99 -12.24 -1.84 12.36
CA VAL A 99 -10.81 -2.20 12.38
C VAL A 99 -10.59 -3.54 13.06
N GLN A 100 -11.28 -3.83 14.17
CA GLN A 100 -11.20 -5.13 14.85
C GLN A 100 -11.56 -6.29 13.92
N ASP A 101 -12.61 -6.13 13.11
CA ASP A 101 -12.99 -7.12 12.11
C ASP A 101 -11.92 -7.28 11.02
N LEU A 102 -11.29 -6.17 10.59
CA LEU A 102 -10.23 -6.22 9.58
C LEU A 102 -8.95 -6.89 10.07
N ILE A 103 -8.60 -6.78 11.35
CA ILE A 103 -7.39 -7.38 11.94
C ILE A 103 -7.65 -8.73 12.61
N GLY A 104 -8.92 -9.14 12.72
CA GLY A 104 -9.32 -10.42 13.29
C GLY A 104 -8.79 -11.63 12.51
N PRO A 105 -9.05 -12.86 12.99
CA PRO A 105 -8.51 -14.09 12.39
C PRO A 105 -8.82 -14.25 10.90
N ASP A 106 -10.04 -13.87 10.49
CA ASP A 106 -10.50 -13.92 9.09
C ASP A 106 -10.40 -12.56 8.37
N GLY A 107 -9.82 -11.58 9.04
CA GLY A 107 -9.71 -10.21 8.57
C GLY A 107 -8.64 -10.06 7.49
N ILE A 108 -8.90 -9.19 6.51
CA ILE A 108 -7.96 -8.95 5.40
C ILE A 108 -6.63 -8.35 5.87
N LEU A 109 -6.58 -7.69 7.03
CA LEU A 109 -5.37 -7.15 7.68
C LEU A 109 -4.92 -8.00 8.87
N GLY A 110 -5.56 -9.15 9.11
CA GLY A 110 -5.17 -10.08 10.16
C GLY A 110 -3.83 -10.78 9.86
N VAL A 111 -3.25 -11.35 10.91
CA VAL A 111 -1.94 -12.02 10.89
C VAL A 111 -1.85 -13.07 9.79
N GLU A 112 -2.86 -13.94 9.67
CA GLU A 112 -2.87 -15.02 8.68
C GLU A 112 -2.92 -14.48 7.24
N ALA A 113 -3.81 -13.53 6.96
CA ALA A 113 -3.97 -12.95 5.63
C ALA A 113 -2.75 -12.14 5.18
N VAL A 114 -2.19 -11.31 6.07
CA VAL A 114 -1.03 -10.47 5.76
C VAL A 114 0.22 -11.32 5.58
N SER A 115 0.47 -12.27 6.48
CA SER A 115 1.63 -13.17 6.38
C SER A 115 1.57 -14.01 5.10
N GLN A 116 0.38 -14.53 4.72
CA GLN A 116 0.21 -15.27 3.47
C GLN A 116 0.54 -14.39 2.25
N ARG A 117 0.01 -13.16 2.18
CA ARG A 117 0.32 -12.25 1.05
C ARG A 117 1.81 -11.95 0.93
N ILE A 118 2.52 -11.77 2.04
CA ILE A 118 3.97 -11.52 2.02
C ILE A 118 4.73 -12.74 1.52
N VAL A 119 4.36 -13.94 1.97
CA VAL A 119 4.97 -15.20 1.52
C VAL A 119 4.69 -15.45 0.03
N ASP A 120 3.44 -15.31 -0.41
CA ASP A 120 3.06 -15.47 -1.82
C ASP A 120 3.82 -14.48 -2.71
N PHE A 121 4.02 -13.25 -2.23
CA PHE A 121 4.79 -12.24 -2.94
C PHE A 121 6.27 -12.63 -3.03
N ALA A 122 6.88 -13.11 -1.95
CA ALA A 122 8.25 -13.57 -1.92
C ALA A 122 8.49 -14.78 -2.85
N ILE A 123 7.57 -15.75 -2.82
CA ILE A 123 7.60 -16.93 -3.70
C ILE A 123 7.44 -16.50 -5.16
N ALA A 124 6.47 -15.63 -5.47
CA ALA A 124 6.26 -15.13 -6.82
C ALA A 124 7.48 -14.37 -7.35
N LEU A 125 8.16 -13.57 -6.50
CA LEU A 125 9.39 -12.86 -6.86
C LEU A 125 10.59 -13.80 -7.09
N SER A 126 10.69 -14.88 -6.32
CA SER A 126 11.76 -15.87 -6.49
C SER A 126 11.56 -16.74 -7.73
N GLY A 127 10.35 -16.77 -8.28
CA GLY A 127 9.92 -17.71 -9.32
C GLY A 127 9.63 -19.11 -8.78
N GLY A 128 9.36 -19.24 -7.49
CA GLY A 128 9.21 -20.53 -6.81
C GLY A 128 10.55 -21.23 -6.50
N ASP A 129 11.67 -20.51 -6.62
CA ASP A 129 13.01 -21.06 -6.44
C ASP A 129 13.38 -21.12 -4.96
N LYS A 130 13.27 -22.31 -4.38
CA LYS A 130 13.64 -22.58 -2.98
C LYS A 130 15.12 -22.33 -2.68
N SER A 131 16.02 -22.35 -3.67
CA SER A 131 17.43 -22.02 -3.42
C SER A 131 17.63 -20.56 -2.97
N LYS A 132 16.63 -19.70 -3.24
CA LYS A 132 16.62 -18.28 -2.81
C LYS A 132 16.00 -18.08 -1.44
N LEU A 133 15.52 -19.12 -0.74
CA LEU A 133 14.83 -19.01 0.54
C LEU A 133 15.63 -18.22 1.58
N GLY A 134 16.94 -18.45 1.67
CA GLY A 134 17.81 -17.69 2.58
C GLY A 134 17.84 -16.18 2.26
N ALA A 135 17.85 -15.82 0.98
CA ALA A 135 17.77 -14.42 0.56
C ALA A 135 16.39 -13.81 0.83
N LEU A 136 15.31 -14.58 0.65
CA LEU A 136 13.95 -14.15 0.96
C LEU A 136 13.77 -13.87 2.46
N ARG A 137 14.21 -14.79 3.34
CA ARG A 137 14.16 -14.60 4.80
C ARG A 137 14.92 -13.34 5.22
N LYS A 138 16.14 -13.15 4.67
CA LYS A 138 16.96 -11.97 4.95
C LYS A 138 16.27 -10.67 4.49
N ALA A 139 15.70 -10.65 3.28
CA ALA A 139 15.00 -9.46 2.78
C ALA A 139 13.76 -9.11 3.61
N ILE A 140 13.04 -10.13 4.11
CA ILE A 140 11.88 -9.92 5.00
C ILE A 140 12.35 -9.35 6.35
N ASP A 141 13.38 -9.94 6.98
CA ASP A 141 13.97 -9.44 8.23
C ASP A 141 14.46 -7.98 8.09
N GLU A 142 15.16 -7.66 7.01
CA GLU A 142 15.58 -6.29 6.70
C GLU A 142 14.39 -5.34 6.52
N GLY A 143 13.31 -5.78 5.87
CA GLY A 143 12.09 -5.00 5.71
C GLY A 143 11.39 -4.68 7.04
N PHE A 144 11.31 -5.65 7.96
CA PHE A 144 10.74 -5.42 9.29
C PHE A 144 11.63 -4.50 10.14
N LYS A 145 12.96 -4.65 10.07
CA LYS A 145 13.90 -3.73 10.74
C LYS A 145 13.80 -2.31 10.22
N ALA A 146 13.66 -2.14 8.90
CA ALA A 146 13.45 -0.82 8.30
C ALA A 146 12.12 -0.19 8.77
N ALA A 147 11.06 -0.98 8.91
CA ALA A 147 9.79 -0.51 9.47
C ALA A 147 9.94 -0.07 10.94
N GLU A 148 10.66 -0.85 11.76
CA GLU A 148 10.94 -0.51 13.17
C GLU A 148 11.78 0.78 13.29
N GLN A 149 12.73 1.00 12.38
CA GLN A 149 13.51 2.25 12.35
C GLN A 149 12.65 3.48 12.05
N VAL A 150 11.60 3.35 11.25
CA VAL A 150 10.72 4.46 10.85
C VAL A 150 9.61 4.69 11.87
N LEU A 151 9.05 3.62 12.42
CA LEU A 151 7.85 3.66 13.25
C LEU A 151 8.13 3.53 14.75
N GLY A 152 9.36 3.19 15.14
CA GLY A 152 9.69 2.79 16.50
C GLY A 152 9.33 1.32 16.76
N GLU A 153 9.10 0.96 18.03
CA GLU A 153 8.76 -0.41 18.40
C GLU A 153 7.51 -0.90 17.65
N LEU A 154 7.66 -2.00 16.92
CA LEU A 154 6.55 -2.60 16.20
C LEU A 154 5.53 -3.19 17.19
N PRO A 155 4.21 -2.99 16.95
CA PRO A 155 3.16 -3.61 17.77
C PRO A 155 3.24 -5.14 17.77
N GLU A 156 2.65 -5.78 18.79
CA GLU A 156 2.67 -7.24 18.93
C GLU A 156 2.12 -7.96 17.69
N ILE A 157 1.00 -7.48 17.12
CA ILE A 157 0.42 -8.04 15.89
C ILE A 157 1.40 -8.06 14.71
N SER A 158 2.32 -7.09 14.63
CA SER A 158 3.37 -7.05 13.61
C SER A 158 4.43 -8.13 13.89
N LYS A 159 4.79 -8.36 15.15
CA LYS A 159 5.72 -9.43 15.58
C LYS A 159 5.09 -10.82 15.33
N GLU A 160 3.81 -10.99 15.63
CA GLU A 160 3.04 -12.20 15.31
C GLU A 160 3.02 -12.46 13.80
N THR A 161 2.81 -11.42 12.99
CA THR A 161 2.85 -11.50 11.52
C THR A 161 4.23 -11.94 11.02
N TYR A 162 5.30 -11.37 11.57
CA TYR A 162 6.67 -11.78 11.26
C TYR A 162 6.92 -13.26 11.55
N ASN A 163 6.58 -13.71 12.77
CA ASN A 163 6.75 -15.10 13.18
C ASN A 163 5.98 -16.04 12.25
N ARG A 164 4.73 -15.67 11.92
CA ARG A 164 3.88 -16.44 11.01
C ARG A 164 4.45 -16.54 9.60
N ILE A 165 5.08 -15.48 9.10
CA ILE A 165 5.80 -15.52 7.81
C ILE A 165 6.94 -16.54 7.86
N MET A 166 7.74 -16.53 8.93
CA MET A 166 8.86 -17.46 9.06
C MET A 166 8.38 -18.92 9.15
N GLU A 167 7.32 -19.20 9.91
CA GLU A 167 6.68 -20.52 9.93
C GLU A 167 6.22 -20.99 8.55
N LYS A 168 5.58 -20.10 7.78
CA LYS A 168 5.10 -20.42 6.42
C LYS A 168 6.26 -20.68 5.46
N LEU A 169 7.36 -19.94 5.58
CA LEU A 169 8.57 -20.18 4.81
C LEU A 169 9.26 -21.50 5.20
N ASP A 170 9.29 -21.85 6.49
CA ASP A 170 9.78 -23.14 6.98
C ASP A 170 8.93 -24.31 6.47
N ALA A 171 7.60 -24.12 6.43
CA ALA A 171 6.69 -25.10 5.86
C ALA A 171 6.95 -25.27 4.35
N TRP A 172 7.07 -24.17 3.61
CA TRP A 172 7.38 -24.19 2.18
C TRP A 172 8.73 -24.84 1.87
N GLU A 173 9.74 -24.65 2.73
CA GLU A 173 11.04 -25.34 2.62
C GLU A 173 10.86 -26.87 2.61
N LYS A 174 10.06 -27.37 3.54
CA LYS A 174 9.82 -28.80 3.80
C LYS A 174 8.84 -29.47 2.84
N ASP A 175 8.03 -28.69 2.12
CA ASP A 175 6.97 -29.20 1.24
C ASP A 175 7.57 -29.71 -0.09
N GLU A 176 7.75 -31.02 -0.27
CA GLU A 176 8.32 -31.62 -1.50
C GLU A 176 7.35 -31.69 -2.68
#